data_AF-A0A2M8DSL4-F1
#
_entry.id   AF-A0A2M8DSL4-F1
#
_cell.length_a   1.000
_cell.length_b   1.000
_cell.length_c   1.000
_cell.angle_alpha   90.00
_cell.angle_beta   90.00
_cell.angle_gamma   90.00
#
_symmetry.space_group_name_H-M   'P 1'
#
loop_
_entity.id
_entity.type
_entity.pdbx_description
1 polymer ?
#
loop_
_entity_poly.entity_id
_entity_poly.type
_entity_poly.pdbx_seq_one_letter_code
_entity_poly.pdbx_strand_id
1 'polypeptide(L)'
;MNTAIAQVRVWDVPVRLFHWLLVTGFALAYLTAEVHLAVIHVWLGYALIALWLFRVVWGFAGTPYARFRSFIFSVPETVVYVRSLRGGRPLHYYGHNPAGALMVFALLAVLVAIFISGLLVQAAIDFDGPLLFLANAVS
;
A
#
# COMPACT_ATOMS: atom_id res chain seq x y z
N MET A 1 -10.60 -17.83 39.16
CA MET A 1 -11.18 -17.40 37.88
C MET A 1 -10.12 -17.52 36.81
N ASN A 2 -10.20 -18.54 35.94
CA ASN A 2 -9.29 -18.67 34.81
C ASN A 2 -9.75 -17.70 33.73
N THR A 3 -9.09 -16.55 33.62
CA THR A 3 -9.22 -15.68 32.45
C THR A 3 -8.57 -16.39 31.28
N ALA A 4 -9.35 -17.18 30.55
CA ALA A 4 -8.92 -17.71 29.26
C ALA A 4 -8.51 -16.52 28.38
N ILE A 5 -7.23 -16.45 28.02
CA ILE A 5 -6.71 -15.41 27.13
C ILE A 5 -7.32 -15.65 25.74
N ALA A 6 -8.39 -14.92 25.43
CA ALA A 6 -9.02 -14.96 24.12
C ALA A 6 -8.09 -14.26 23.11
N GLN A 7 -7.45 -15.04 22.23
CA GLN A 7 -6.63 -14.52 21.13
C GLN A 7 -7.55 -13.95 20.04
N VAL A 8 -7.47 -12.64 19.80
CA VAL A 8 -8.20 -11.98 18.71
C VAL A 8 -7.33 -11.96 17.47
N ARG A 9 -7.80 -12.60 16.39
CA ARG A 9 -7.08 -12.61 15.11
C ARG A 9 -7.33 -11.28 14.37
N VAL A 10 -6.41 -10.35 14.54
CA VAL A 10 -6.51 -9.00 13.93
C VAL A 10 -6.06 -9.01 12.48
N TRP A 11 -4.91 -9.62 12.18
CA TRP A 11 -4.38 -9.67 10.82
C TRP A 11 -4.68 -11.00 10.14
N ASP A 12 -5.33 -10.93 8.99
CA ASP A 12 -5.55 -12.05 8.11
C ASP A 12 -4.30 -12.37 7.28
N VAL A 13 -4.22 -13.64 6.84
CA VAL A 13 -3.10 -14.14 6.04
C VAL A 13 -2.93 -13.37 4.73
N PRO A 14 -4.01 -13.03 3.98
CA PRO A 14 -3.90 -12.27 2.74
C PRO A 14 -3.21 -10.91 2.91
N VAL A 15 -3.54 -10.16 3.96
CA VAL A 15 -2.90 -8.87 4.25
C VAL A 15 -1.40 -9.02 4.52
N ARG A 16 -1.00 -10.06 5.28
CA ARG A 16 0.42 -10.32 5.54
C ARG A 16 1.17 -10.71 4.27
N LEU A 17 0.60 -11.61 3.47
CA LEU A 17 1.19 -12.02 2.20
C LEU A 17 1.34 -10.84 1.26
N PHE A 18 0.29 -10.03 1.09
CA PHE A 18 0.35 -8.81 0.32
C PHE A 18 1.48 -7.88 0.81
N HIS A 19 1.58 -7.64 2.12
CA HIS A 19 2.59 -6.74 2.66
C HIS A 19 4.01 -7.22 2.35
N TRP A 20 4.30 -8.50 2.59
CA TRP A 20 5.63 -9.04 2.33
C TRP A 20 5.95 -9.12 0.83
N LEU A 21 4.97 -9.47 -0.01
CA LEU A 21 5.14 -9.44 -1.47
C LEU A 21 5.39 -8.01 -1.97
N LEU A 22 4.69 -7.01 -1.42
CA LEU A 22 4.90 -5.61 -1.77
C LEU A 22 6.31 -5.14 -1.37
N VAL A 23 6.75 -5.46 -0.15
CA VAL A 23 8.09 -5.09 0.34
C VAL A 23 9.18 -5.74 -0.50
N THR A 24 9.10 -7.07 -0.72
CA THR A 24 10.09 -7.80 -1.52
C THR A 24 10.06 -7.36 -2.98
N GLY A 25 8.87 -7.22 -3.58
CA GLY A 25 8.71 -6.78 -4.96
C GLY A 25 9.27 -5.37 -5.18
N PHE A 26 9.01 -4.45 -4.25
CA PHE A 26 9.56 -3.09 -4.31
C PHE A 26 11.08 -3.08 -4.17
N ALA A 27 11.64 -3.85 -3.22
CA ALA A 27 13.09 -3.95 -3.06
C ALA A 27 13.77 -4.52 -4.32
N LEU A 28 13.19 -5.56 -4.93
CA LEU A 28 13.67 -6.12 -6.18
C LEU A 28 13.54 -5.13 -7.34
N ALA A 29 12.41 -4.41 -7.44
CA ALA A 29 12.21 -3.40 -8.47
C ALA A 29 13.25 -2.27 -8.35
N TYR A 30 13.53 -1.83 -7.13
CA TYR A 30 14.57 -0.83 -6.86
C TYR A 30 15.96 -1.34 -7.28
N LEU A 31 16.37 -2.52 -6.80
CA LEU A 31 17.68 -3.08 -7.12
C LEU A 31 17.87 -3.32 -8.62
N THR A 32 16.85 -3.85 -9.30
CA THR A 32 16.90 -4.11 -10.75
C THR A 32 17.03 -2.83 -11.58
N ALA A 33 16.49 -1.71 -11.11
CA ALA A 33 16.73 -0.41 -11.73
C ALA A 33 18.20 0.03 -11.60
N GLU A 34 18.80 -0.12 -10.41
CA GLU A 34 20.18 0.26 -10.13
C GLU A 34 21.20 -0.58 -10.90
N VAL A 35 20.91 -1.85 -11.15
CA VAL A 35 21.78 -2.76 -11.93
C VAL A 35 21.43 -2.84 -13.42
N HIS A 36 20.63 -1.90 -13.93
CA HIS A 36 20.25 -1.78 -15.34
C HIS A 36 19.53 -3.03 -15.94
N LEU A 37 18.80 -3.78 -15.11
CA LEU A 37 17.97 -4.92 -15.53
C LEU A 37 16.55 -4.47 -15.87
N ALA A 38 16.41 -3.62 -16.90
CA ALA A 38 15.17 -2.93 -17.25
C ALA A 38 13.97 -3.86 -17.47
N VAL A 39 14.15 -4.97 -18.20
CA VAL A 39 13.06 -5.93 -18.46
C VAL A 39 12.50 -6.49 -17.17
N ILE A 40 13.36 -6.89 -16.22
CA ILE A 40 12.93 -7.44 -14.93
C ILE A 40 12.26 -6.35 -14.09
N HIS A 41 12.81 -5.13 -14.09
CA HIS A 41 12.21 -3.98 -13.41
C HIS A 41 10.77 -3.71 -13.88
N VAL A 42 10.53 -3.71 -15.19
CA VAL A 42 9.19 -3.48 -15.77
C VAL A 42 8.21 -4.58 -15.35
N TRP A 43 8.61 -5.85 -15.45
CA TRP A 43 7.76 -6.97 -15.01
C TRP A 43 7.44 -6.93 -13.51
N LEU A 44 8.41 -6.54 -12.67
CA LEU A 44 8.18 -6.31 -11.25
C LEU A 44 7.21 -5.15 -11.02
N GLY A 45 7.30 -4.08 -11.81
CA GLY A 45 6.34 -2.97 -11.84
C GLY A 45 4.91 -3.45 -12.10
N TYR A 46 4.70 -4.29 -13.12
CA TYR A 46 3.38 -4.87 -13.40
C TYR A 46 2.88 -5.78 -12.28
N ALA A 47 3.75 -6.59 -11.69
CA ALA A 47 3.40 -7.41 -10.52
C ALA A 47 2.99 -6.56 -9.32
N LEU A 48 3.68 -5.44 -9.06
CA LEU A 48 3.36 -4.49 -8.00
C LEU A 48 2.03 -3.76 -8.24
N ILE A 49 1.72 -3.40 -9.50
CA ILE A 49 0.41 -2.85 -9.88
C ILE A 49 -0.69 -3.87 -9.58
N ALA A 50 -0.50 -5.15 -9.94
CA ALA A 50 -1.47 -6.20 -9.65
C ALA A 50 -1.68 -6.40 -8.14
N LEU A 51 -0.61 -6.39 -7.35
CA LEU A 51 -0.68 -6.44 -5.89
C LEU A 51 -1.42 -5.24 -5.30
N TRP A 52 -1.16 -4.04 -5.82
CA TRP A 52 -1.86 -2.82 -5.40
C TRP A 52 -3.36 -2.90 -5.70
N LEU A 53 -3.74 -3.34 -6.90
CA LEU A 53 -5.15 -3.57 -7.27
C LEU A 53 -5.82 -4.58 -6.34
N PHE A 54 -5.13 -5.70 -6.08
CA PHE A 54 -5.59 -6.68 -5.09
C PHE A 54 -5.84 -6.02 -3.74
N ARG A 55 -4.92 -5.17 -3.24
CA ARG A 55 -5.07 -4.51 -1.95
C ARG A 55 -6.24 -3.54 -1.92
N VAL A 56 -6.49 -2.81 -3.00
CA VAL A 56 -7.64 -1.91 -3.14
C VAL A 56 -8.93 -2.72 -3.05
N VAL A 57 -9.06 -3.78 -3.83
CA VAL A 57 -10.23 -4.68 -3.80
C VAL A 57 -10.42 -5.32 -2.42
N TRP A 58 -9.35 -5.84 -1.82
CA TRP A 58 -9.37 -6.42 -0.48
C TRP A 58 -9.71 -5.39 0.61
N GLY A 59 -9.39 -4.11 0.38
CA GLY A 59 -9.80 -3.00 1.25
C GLY A 59 -11.30 -2.74 1.26
N PHE A 60 -12.06 -3.27 0.30
CA PHE A 60 -13.52 -3.22 0.33
C PHE A 60 -14.15 -4.56 0.77
N ALA A 61 -13.62 -5.68 0.30
CA ALA A 61 -14.23 -7.01 0.49
C ALA A 61 -13.63 -7.85 1.64
N GLY A 62 -12.45 -7.48 2.17
CA GLY A 62 -11.68 -8.30 3.11
C GLY A 62 -12.26 -8.40 4.52
N THR A 63 -11.42 -8.85 5.47
CA THR A 63 -11.80 -8.97 6.89
C THR A 63 -12.13 -7.62 7.53
N PRO A 64 -12.89 -7.56 8.64
CA PRO A 64 -13.29 -6.30 9.26
C PRO A 64 -12.14 -5.33 9.53
N TYR A 65 -10.96 -5.83 9.90
CA TYR A 65 -9.76 -5.04 10.17
C TYR A 65 -8.93 -4.69 8.92
N ALA A 66 -9.18 -5.34 7.78
CA ALA A 66 -8.50 -5.05 6.51
C ALA A 66 -9.21 -3.97 5.68
N ARG A 67 -10.49 -3.71 5.98
CA ARG A 67 -11.36 -2.80 5.21
C ARG A 67 -10.98 -1.34 5.42
N PHE A 68 -11.09 -0.52 4.37
CA PHE A 68 -10.85 0.92 4.47
C PHE A 68 -11.81 1.61 5.44
N ARG A 69 -13.02 1.06 5.64
CA ARG A 69 -13.96 1.56 6.66
C ARG A 69 -13.39 1.52 8.08
N SER A 70 -12.56 0.53 8.42
CA SER A 70 -11.90 0.49 9.74
C SER A 70 -10.74 1.48 9.89
N PHE A 71 -10.40 2.20 8.82
CA PHE A 71 -9.37 3.24 8.81
C PHE A 71 -9.94 4.65 8.80
N ILE A 72 -11.27 4.79 8.81
CA ILE A 72 -11.94 6.08 8.89
C ILE A 72 -12.04 6.47 10.36
N PHE A 73 -11.13 7.31 10.80
CA PHE A 73 -11.15 7.92 12.13
C PHE A 73 -11.73 9.33 12.06
N SER A 74 -12.47 9.74 13.08
CA SER A 74 -12.99 11.11 13.12
C SER A 74 -11.85 12.11 13.38
N VAL A 75 -11.99 13.35 12.88
CA VAL A 75 -11.01 14.43 13.13
C VAL A 75 -10.77 14.64 14.64
N PRO A 76 -11.80 14.68 15.52
CA PRO A 76 -11.58 14.79 16.95
C PRO A 76 -10.79 13.63 17.54
N GLU A 77 -11.07 12.40 17.11
CA GLU A 77 -10.35 11.20 17.58
C GLU A 77 -8.88 11.20 17.17
N THR A 78 -8.59 11.66 15.95
CA THR A 78 -7.21 11.83 15.47
C THR A 78 -6.45 12.87 16.30
N VAL A 79 -7.08 14.00 16.64
CA VAL A 79 -6.49 15.04 17.50
C VAL A 79 -6.25 14.53 18.91
N VAL A 80 -7.21 13.78 19.48
CA VAL A 80 -7.06 13.13 20.80
C VAL A 80 -5.91 12.13 20.78
N TYR A 81 -5.80 11.32 19.73
CA TYR A 81 -4.70 10.36 19.57
C TYR A 81 -3.32 11.06 19.51
N VAL A 82 -3.18 12.11 18.71
CA VAL A 82 -1.93 12.89 18.61
C VAL A 82 -1.58 13.56 19.94
N ARG A 83 -2.56 14.07 20.68
CA ARG A 83 -2.34 14.60 22.04
C ARG A 83 -1.92 13.51 23.04
N SER A 84 -2.51 12.32 22.93
CA SER A 84 -2.18 11.17 23.79
C SER A 84 -0.74 10.69 23.58
N LEU A 85 -0.24 10.76 22.33
CA LEU A 85 1.16 10.49 21.98
C LEU A 85 2.11 11.51 22.62
N ARG A 86 1.79 12.80 22.54
CA ARG A 86 2.59 13.87 23.17
C ARG A 86 2.59 13.78 24.70
N GLY A 87 1.51 13.28 25.29
CA GLY A 87 1.36 13.09 26.73
C GLY A 87 1.93 11.78 27.28
N GLY A 88 2.57 10.94 26.46
CA GLY A 88 3.17 9.68 26.89
C GLY A 88 2.18 8.58 27.31
N ARG A 89 0.89 8.72 26.97
CA ARG A 89 -0.18 7.75 27.26
C ARG A 89 -0.91 7.36 25.97
N PRO A 90 -0.27 6.59 25.08
CA PRO A 90 -0.87 6.24 23.80
C PRO A 90 -2.14 5.42 23.99
N LEU A 91 -3.21 5.82 23.30
CA LEU A 91 -4.43 5.03 23.19
C LEU A 91 -4.14 3.74 22.40
N HIS A 92 -4.59 2.60 22.92
CA HIS A 92 -4.37 1.31 22.29
C HIS A 92 -5.52 0.99 21.33
N TYR A 93 -5.16 0.75 20.07
CA TYR A 93 -6.08 0.32 19.03
C TYR A 93 -5.73 -1.11 18.62
N TYR A 94 -6.73 -1.99 18.51
CA TYR A 94 -6.51 -3.40 18.17
C TYR A 94 -6.02 -3.62 16.74
N GLY A 95 -6.32 -2.70 15.80
CA GLY A 95 -5.94 -2.80 14.39
C GLY A 95 -4.97 -1.70 13.98
N HIS A 96 -5.52 -0.61 13.46
CA HIS A 96 -4.75 0.58 13.11
C HIS A 96 -5.08 1.71 14.07
N ASN A 97 -4.09 2.54 14.38
CA ASN A 97 -4.32 3.83 15.00
C ASN A 97 -4.56 4.90 13.91
N PRO A 98 -5.09 6.09 14.26
CA PRO A 98 -5.37 7.15 13.28
C PRO A 98 -4.19 7.51 12.37
N ALA A 99 -2.96 7.56 12.91
CA ALA A 99 -1.76 7.84 12.12
C ALA A 99 -1.40 6.69 11.16
N GLY A 100 -1.53 5.44 11.61
CA GLY A 100 -1.30 4.25 10.80
C GLY A 100 -2.29 4.10 9.66
N ALA A 101 -3.55 4.48 9.87
CA ALA A 101 -4.54 4.56 8.80
C ALA A 101 -4.19 5.61 7.75
N LEU A 102 -3.78 6.82 8.16
CA LEU A 102 -3.34 7.85 7.23
C LEU A 102 -2.13 7.39 6.41
N MET A 103 -1.18 6.69 7.04
CA MET A 103 0.00 6.16 6.35
C MET A 103 -0.36 5.14 5.28
N VAL A 104 -1.37 4.28 5.49
CA VAL A 104 -1.83 3.34 4.46
C VAL A 104 -2.34 4.09 3.22
N PHE A 105 -3.16 5.14 3.40
CA PHE A 105 -3.63 5.94 2.27
C PHE A 105 -2.49 6.68 1.56
N ALA A 106 -1.57 7.26 2.32
CA ALA A 106 -0.41 7.96 1.77
C ALA A 106 0.47 7.00 0.93
N LEU A 107 0.77 5.81 1.45
CA LEU A 107 1.54 4.80 0.72
C LEU A 107 0.83 4.32 -0.54
N LEU A 108 -0.49 4.09 -0.49
CA LEU A 108 -1.26 3.70 -1.67
C LEU A 108 -1.26 4.81 -2.74
N ALA A 109 -1.35 6.07 -2.35
CA ALA A 109 -1.29 7.20 -3.26
C ALA A 109 0.09 7.36 -3.91
N VAL A 110 1.16 7.23 -3.13
CA VAL A 110 2.54 7.28 -3.63
C VAL A 110 2.80 6.14 -4.61
N LEU A 111 2.35 4.92 -4.31
CA LEU A 111 2.49 3.79 -5.24
C LEU A 111 1.80 4.05 -6.57
N VAL A 112 0.58 4.60 -6.57
CA VAL A 112 -0.11 4.98 -7.80
C VAL A 112 0.69 6.02 -8.58
N ALA A 113 1.22 7.04 -7.91
CA ALA A 113 2.04 8.05 -8.57
C ALA A 113 3.28 7.43 -9.24
N ILE A 114 3.98 6.53 -8.53
CA ILE A 114 5.15 5.81 -9.06
C ILE A 114 4.75 4.96 -10.29
N PHE A 115 3.65 4.21 -10.22
CA PHE A 115 3.19 3.38 -11.33
C PHE A 115 2.81 4.21 -12.55
N ILE A 116 2.07 5.30 -12.37
CA ILE A 116 1.71 6.20 -13.47
C ILE A 116 2.97 6.81 -14.09
N SER A 117 3.90 7.32 -13.28
CA SER A 117 5.15 7.88 -13.80
C SER A 117 5.98 6.83 -14.56
N GLY A 118 6.06 5.60 -14.06
CA GLY A 118 6.80 4.52 -14.72
C GLY A 118 6.17 4.13 -16.06
N LEU A 119 4.85 3.98 -16.12
CA LEU A 119 4.13 3.68 -17.37
C LEU A 119 4.26 4.78 -18.41
N LEU A 120 4.27 6.05 -17.98
CA LEU A 120 4.47 7.20 -18.87
C LEU A 120 5.90 7.22 -19.43
N VAL A 121 6.91 6.95 -18.59
CA VAL A 121 8.30 6.84 -19.02
C VAL A 121 8.46 5.70 -20.03
N GLN A 122 7.89 4.53 -19.76
CA GLN A 122 7.92 3.38 -20.67
C GLN A 122 7.29 3.72 -22.03
N ALA A 123 6.14 4.40 -22.05
CA ALA A 123 5.49 4.79 -23.30
C ALA A 123 6.26 5.86 -24.07
N ALA A 124 6.81 6.87 -23.38
CA ALA A 124 7.44 8.02 -24.01
C ALA A 124 8.89 7.78 -24.45
N ILE A 125 9.62 6.89 -23.75
CA ILE A 125 11.05 6.64 -23.99
C ILE A 125 11.25 5.29 -24.68
N ASP A 126 10.62 4.23 -24.16
CA ASP A 126 10.80 2.87 -24.68
C ASP A 126 9.86 2.55 -25.85
N PHE A 127 8.89 3.44 -26.14
CA PHE A 127 7.84 3.26 -27.16
C PHE A 127 7.09 1.93 -27.01
N ASP A 128 6.86 1.51 -25.77
CA ASP A 128 6.19 0.25 -25.43
C ASP A 128 5.21 0.44 -24.26
N GLY A 129 4.45 -0.61 -23.96
CA GLY A 129 3.58 -0.68 -22.81
C GLY A 129 2.17 -0.12 -23.03
N PRO A 130 1.34 -0.17 -21.99
CA PRO A 130 -0.10 0.07 -22.11
C PRO A 130 -0.47 1.53 -22.40
N LEU A 131 0.44 2.48 -22.14
CA LEU A 131 0.22 3.92 -22.39
C LEU A 131 0.82 4.40 -23.72
N LEU A 132 1.29 3.50 -24.60
CA LEU A 132 1.88 3.86 -25.89
C LEU A 132 0.99 4.75 -26.76
N PHE A 133 -0.33 4.58 -26.67
CA PHE A 133 -1.30 5.42 -27.39
C PHE A 133 -1.19 6.91 -27.05
N LEU A 134 -0.69 7.27 -25.86
CA LEU A 134 -0.45 8.67 -25.48
C LEU A 134 0.79 9.25 -26.15
N ALA A 135 1.84 8.46 -26.35
CA ALA A 135 3.04 8.90 -27.05
C ALA A 135 2.71 9.24 -28.52
N ASN A 136 1.93 8.38 -29.17
CA ASN A 136 1.47 8.56 -30.56
C ASN A 136 0.52 9.75 -30.76
N ALA A 137 -0.11 10.25 -29.69
CA ALA A 137 -1.03 11.39 -29.76
C ALA A 137 -0.32 12.75 -29.72
N VAL A 138 0.97 12.77 -29.34
CA VAL A 138 1.76 13.99 -29.14
C VAL A 138 2.91 14.10 -30.16
N SER A 139 3.23 13.02 -30.87
CA SER A 139 4.16 12.95 -32.01
C SER A 139 3.49 13.31 -33.33
#